data_AF-A0A2S6T2L7-F1
#
_entry.id   AF-A0A2S6T2L7-F1
#
_cell.length_a   1.000
_cell.length_b   1.000
_cell.length_c   1.000
_cell.angle_alpha   90.00
_cell.angle_beta   90.00
_cell.angle_gamma   90.00
#
_symmetry.space_group_name_H-M   'P 1'
#
loop_
_entity.id
_entity.type
_entity.pdbx_description
1 polymer ?
#
loop_
_entity_poly.entity_id
_entity_poly.type
_entity_poly.pdbx_seq_one_letter_code
_entity_poly.pdbx_strand_id
1 'polypeptide(L)'
;MPILKTQILGSIVEINYETDEKQRLLFIIDKFNQRLKEFQKLEGQVSDKKIIYLAALKIENELKENNEKKSSYENSKYLAKENIELKDKINELNLEIKELKSVNLKALDEIDKIELKLNQLIKNILKSKIDEY
;
A
#
# COMPACT_ATOMS: atom_id res chain seq x y z
N MET A 1 5.80 40.14 18.34
CA MET A 1 5.89 38.69 18.61
C MET A 1 6.02 38.48 20.11
N PRO A 2 5.18 37.64 20.73
CA PRO A 2 5.33 37.27 22.12
C PRO A 2 6.62 36.46 22.37
N ILE A 3 7.11 36.50 23.62
CA ILE A 3 8.30 35.79 24.09
C ILE A 3 7.87 34.67 25.04
N LEU A 4 8.35 33.46 24.79
CA LEU A 4 8.23 32.33 25.70
C LEU A 4 9.54 32.16 26.45
N LYS A 5 9.50 32.22 27.78
CA LYS A 5 10.63 31.84 28.64
C LYS A 5 10.49 30.39 29.03
N THR A 6 11.51 29.58 28.79
CA THR A 6 11.55 28.17 29.13
C THR A 6 12.89 27.78 29.73
N GLN A 7 12.96 26.65 30.42
CA GLN A 7 14.18 26.11 30.98
C GLN A 7 14.67 24.92 30.14
N ILE A 8 15.95 24.95 29.78
CA ILE A 8 16.66 23.88 29.05
C ILE A 8 17.99 23.65 29.77
N LEU A 9 18.21 22.43 30.29
CA LEU A 9 19.41 22.07 31.07
C LEU A 9 19.75 23.11 32.15
N GLY A 10 18.77 23.50 32.96
CA GLY A 10 18.98 24.49 34.02
C GLY A 10 19.01 25.96 33.56
N SER A 11 19.25 26.23 32.27
CA SER A 11 19.37 27.57 31.71
C SER A 11 18.02 28.12 31.23
N ILE A 12 17.78 29.41 31.47
CA ILE A 12 16.61 30.12 30.93
C ILE A 12 16.88 30.50 29.48
N VAL A 13 15.97 30.12 28.59
CA VAL A 13 15.99 30.43 27.17
C VAL A 13 14.73 31.22 26.81
N GLU A 14 14.91 32.29 26.06
CA GLU A 14 13.83 33.14 25.57
C GLU A 14 13.63 32.92 24.07
N ILE A 15 12.41 32.56 23.66
CA ILE A 15 12.07 32.21 22.29
C ILE A 15 10.92 33.11 21.81
N ASN A 16 11.15 33.83 20.72
CA ASN A 16 10.08 34.55 20.01
C ASN A 16 9.22 33.56 19.23
N TYR A 17 7.90 33.74 19.26
CA TYR A 17 6.97 32.82 18.59
C TYR A 17 5.75 33.55 18.01
N GLU A 18 5.07 32.92 17.06
CA GLU A 18 3.76 33.36 16.55
C GLU A 18 2.63 32.77 17.38
N THR A 19 1.57 33.54 17.63
CA THR A 19 0.56 33.22 18.65
C THR A 19 -0.14 31.87 18.42
N ASP A 20 -0.34 31.50 17.16
CA ASP A 20 -0.91 30.24 16.68
C ASP A 20 0.04 29.05 16.81
N GLU A 21 1.36 29.28 16.82
CA GLU A 21 2.37 28.23 17.00
C GLU A 21 2.67 27.90 18.47
N LYS A 22 2.17 28.71 19.42
CA LYS A 22 2.50 28.59 20.85
C LYS A 22 2.40 27.16 21.39
N GLN A 23 1.29 26.48 21.11
CA GLN A 23 1.03 25.13 21.63
C GLN A 23 2.00 24.11 21.04
N ARG A 24 2.30 24.24 19.75
CA ARG A 24 3.27 23.38 19.06
C ARG A 24 4.66 23.59 19.64
N LEU A 25 5.06 24.84 19.89
CA LEU A 25 6.35 25.17 20.50
C LEU A 25 6.46 24.58 21.92
N LEU A 26 5.43 24.74 22.76
CA LEU A 26 5.39 24.15 24.11
C LEU A 26 5.54 22.63 24.07
N PHE A 27 4.83 21.97 23.14
CA PHE A 27 4.94 20.53 22.95
C PHE A 27 6.36 20.09 22.54
N ILE A 28 6.98 20.80 21.60
CA ILE A 28 8.35 20.50 21.16
C ILE A 28 9.35 20.69 22.30
N ILE A 29 9.21 21.76 23.09
CA ILE A 29 10.06 22.02 24.26
C ILE A 29 9.95 20.90 25.29
N ASP A 30 8.73 20.49 25.64
CA ASP A 30 8.51 19.38 26.57
C ASP A 30 9.14 18.07 26.05
N LYS A 31 8.93 17.76 24.77
CA LYS A 31 9.55 16.59 24.13
C LYS A 31 11.07 16.66 24.11
N PHE A 32 11.64 17.83 23.85
CA PHE A 32 13.08 18.03 23.87
C PHE A 32 13.63 17.84 25.29
N ASN A 33 12.99 18.42 26.30
CA ASN A 33 13.35 18.24 27.71
C ASN A 33 13.22 16.78 28.18
N GLN A 34 12.23 16.04 27.72
CA GLN A 34 12.12 14.60 27.97
C GLN A 34 13.31 13.82 27.40
N ARG A 35 13.74 14.14 26.16
CA ARG A 35 14.92 13.51 25.55
C ARG A 35 16.21 13.86 26.27
N LEU A 36 16.37 15.12 26.69
CA LEU A 36 17.53 15.54 27.48
C LEU A 36 17.67 14.71 28.77
N LYS A 37 16.55 14.29 29.39
CA LYS A 37 16.59 13.43 30.58
C LYS A 37 17.23 12.06 30.33
N GLU A 38 17.18 11.54 29.11
CA GLU A 38 17.84 10.27 28.77
C GLU A 38 19.36 10.35 28.88
N PHE A 39 19.90 11.56 28.76
CA PHE A 39 21.33 11.86 28.89
C PHE A 39 21.71 12.33 30.30
N GLN A 40 20.81 12.28 31.29
CA GLN A 40 21.11 12.63 32.69
C GLN A 40 22.31 11.87 33.25
N LYS A 41 22.53 10.63 32.81
CA LYS A 41 23.70 9.83 33.25
C LYS A 41 25.05 10.44 32.84
N LEU A 42 25.05 11.34 31.85
CA LEU A 42 26.24 12.04 31.36
C LEU A 42 26.41 13.42 32.01
N GLU A 43 25.46 13.85 32.84
CA GLU A 43 25.53 15.11 33.57
C GLU A 43 26.77 15.13 34.47
N GLY A 44 27.55 16.21 34.40
CA GLY A 44 28.85 16.33 35.07
C GLY A 44 30.00 15.56 34.42
N GLN A 45 29.74 14.61 33.51
CA GLN A 45 30.78 13.91 32.74
C GLN A 45 31.11 14.61 31.42
N VAL A 46 30.11 15.24 30.81
CA VAL A 46 30.25 16.03 29.58
C VAL A 46 29.56 17.39 29.74
N SER A 47 29.94 18.34 28.89
CA SER A 47 29.31 19.67 28.91
C SER A 47 27.88 19.63 28.38
N ASP A 48 27.02 20.52 28.90
CA ASP A 48 25.63 20.68 28.47
C ASP A 48 25.49 20.87 26.96
N LYS A 49 26.45 21.58 26.33
CA LYS A 49 26.51 21.73 24.88
C LYS A 49 26.60 20.38 24.16
N LYS A 50 27.44 19.45 24.65
CA LYS A 50 27.55 18.10 24.10
C LYS A 50 26.24 17.32 24.29
N ILE A 51 25.57 17.47 25.44
CA ILE A 51 24.27 16.85 25.69
C ILE A 51 23.22 17.36 24.68
N ILE A 52 23.18 18.67 24.43
CA ILE A 52 22.30 19.30 23.42
C ILE A 52 22.59 18.72 22.04
N TYR A 53 23.86 18.61 21.63
CA TYR A 53 24.23 18.02 20.34
C TYR A 53 23.79 16.56 20.23
N LEU A 54 23.99 15.75 21.27
CA LEU A 54 23.56 14.35 21.28
C LEU A 54 22.04 14.23 21.17
N ALA A 55 21.30 15.06 21.88
CA ALA A 55 19.84 15.10 21.79
C ALA A 55 19.37 15.51 20.39
N ALA A 56 20.01 16.50 19.76
CA ALA A 56 19.71 16.92 18.39
C ALA A 56 20.00 15.80 17.37
N LEU A 57 21.15 15.14 17.46
CA LEU A 57 21.51 14.01 16.58
C LEU A 57 20.54 12.84 16.74
N LYS A 58 20.10 12.55 17.97
CA LYS A 58 19.10 11.52 18.22
C LYS A 58 17.77 11.85 17.54
N ILE A 59 17.33 13.12 17.59
CA ILE A 59 16.12 13.57 16.91
C ILE A 59 16.23 13.37 15.40
N GLU A 60 17.35 13.75 14.78
CA GLU A 60 17.58 13.54 13.36
C GLU A 60 17.50 12.04 12.98
N ASN A 61 18.08 11.17 13.81
CA ASN A 61 17.98 9.72 13.58
C ASN A 61 16.53 9.21 13.68
N GLU A 62 15.78 9.63 14.72
CA GLU A 62 14.36 9.26 14.89
C GLU A 62 13.49 9.78 13.72
N LEU A 63 13.75 10.98 13.22
CA LEU A 63 13.04 11.54 12.07
C LEU A 63 13.31 10.73 10.80
N LYS A 64 14.57 10.35 10.57
CA LYS A 64 14.96 9.49 9.46
C LYS A 64 14.22 8.15 9.50
N GLU A 65 14.26 7.46 10.65
CA GLU A 65 13.59 6.16 10.83
C GLU A 65 12.06 6.26 10.63
N ASN A 66 11.44 7.34 11.12
CA ASN A 66 10.00 7.56 10.95
C ASN A 66 9.63 7.84 9.49
N ASN A 67 10.45 8.58 8.75
CA ASN A 67 10.23 8.83 7.33
C ASN A 67 10.37 7.54 6.50
N GLU A 68 11.33 6.68 6.82
CA GLU A 68 11.48 5.37 6.19
C GLU A 68 10.29 4.44 6.49
N LYS A 69 9.78 4.45 7.72
CA LYS A 69 8.54 3.72 8.07
C LYS A 69 7.32 4.25 7.32
N LYS A 70 7.23 5.57 7.17
CA LYS A 70 6.11 6.21 6.45
C LYS A 70 6.14 5.88 4.96
N SER A 71 7.30 5.91 4.31
CA SER A 71 7.43 5.52 2.91
C SER A 71 7.11 4.04 2.68
N SER A 72 7.53 3.16 3.60
CA SER A 72 7.15 1.75 3.60
C SER A 72 5.63 1.55 3.72
N TYR A 73 4.97 2.30 4.61
CA TYR A 73 3.52 2.24 4.77
C TYR A 73 2.78 2.76 3.52
N GLU A 74 3.22 3.86 2.92
CA GLU A 74 2.63 4.38 1.68
C GLU A 74 2.76 3.36 0.54
N ASN A 75 3.92 2.74 0.37
CA ASN A 75 4.11 1.64 -0.59
C ASN A 75 3.16 0.46 -0.33
N SER A 76 2.98 0.07 0.93
CA SER A 76 2.05 -1.01 1.28
C SER A 76 0.60 -0.69 0.90
N LYS A 77 0.20 0.58 0.97
CA LYS A 77 -1.14 1.05 0.58
C LYS A 77 -1.34 0.99 -0.93
N TYR A 78 -0.32 1.36 -1.71
CA TYR A 78 -0.34 1.21 -3.17
C TYR A 78 -0.48 -0.25 -3.57
N LEU A 79 0.34 -1.13 -2.98
CA LEU A 79 0.28 -2.58 -3.23
C LEU A 79 -1.08 -3.19 -2.83
N ALA A 80 -1.70 -2.71 -1.75
CA ALA A 80 -3.03 -3.15 -1.34
C ALA A 80 -4.11 -2.76 -2.37
N LYS A 81 -4.05 -1.53 -2.92
CA LYS A 81 -4.97 -1.06 -3.96
C LYS A 81 -4.82 -1.85 -5.24
N GLU A 82 -3.58 -2.05 -5.68
CA GLU A 82 -3.26 -2.85 -6.88
C GLU A 82 -3.76 -4.29 -6.74
N ASN A 83 -3.59 -4.92 -5.57
CA ASN A 83 -4.13 -6.26 -5.32
C ASN A 83 -5.66 -6.35 -5.41
N ILE A 84 -6.37 -5.31 -5.00
CA ILE A 84 -7.84 -5.25 -5.12
C ILE A 84 -8.21 -5.17 -6.61
N GLU A 85 -7.58 -4.26 -7.35
CA GLU A 85 -7.84 -4.07 -8.79
C GLU A 85 -7.52 -5.34 -9.60
N LEU A 86 -6.41 -6.02 -9.30
CA LEU A 86 -6.07 -7.30 -9.93
C LEU A 86 -7.06 -8.42 -9.60
N LYS A 87 -7.55 -8.49 -8.36
CA LYS A 87 -8.59 -9.47 -7.98
C LYS A 87 -9.90 -9.23 -8.74
N ASP A 88 -10.31 -7.98 -8.86
CA ASP A 88 -11.52 -7.63 -9.61
C ASP A 88 -11.36 -8.00 -11.09
N LYS A 89 -10.18 -7.75 -11.68
CA LYS A 89 -9.89 -8.15 -13.06
C LYS A 89 -9.89 -9.67 -13.26
N ILE A 90 -9.35 -10.42 -12.31
CA ILE A 90 -9.40 -11.89 -12.32
C ILE A 90 -10.85 -12.38 -12.28
N ASN A 91 -11.71 -11.76 -11.46
CA ASN A 91 -13.12 -12.12 -11.39
C ASN A 91 -13.87 -11.85 -12.70
N GLU A 92 -13.62 -10.69 -13.34
CA GLU A 92 -14.17 -10.38 -14.68
C GLU A 92 -13.76 -11.43 -15.71
N LEU A 93 -12.46 -11.73 -15.81
CA LEU A 93 -11.94 -12.72 -16.76
C LEU A 93 -12.51 -14.12 -16.51
N ASN A 94 -12.73 -14.50 -15.25
CA ASN A 94 -13.35 -15.78 -14.91
C ASN A 94 -14.81 -15.87 -15.36
N LEU A 95 -15.56 -14.76 -15.29
CA LEU A 95 -16.93 -14.69 -15.82
C LEU A 95 -16.93 -14.84 -17.34
N GLU A 96 -16.05 -14.13 -18.03
CA GLU A 96 -15.91 -14.18 -19.48
C GLU A 96 -15.54 -15.59 -19.97
N ILE A 97 -14.60 -16.26 -19.30
CA ILE A 97 -14.23 -17.66 -19.58
C ILE A 97 -15.43 -18.59 -19.40
N LYS A 98 -16.27 -18.37 -18.38
CA LYS A 98 -17.46 -19.19 -18.14
C LYS A 98 -18.50 -19.02 -19.25
N GLU A 99 -18.70 -17.80 -19.72
CA GLU A 99 -19.58 -17.51 -20.84
C GLU A 99 -19.09 -18.16 -22.13
N LEU A 100 -17.80 -17.98 -22.47
CA LEU A 100 -17.19 -18.61 -23.65
C LEU A 100 -17.28 -20.14 -23.61
N LYS A 101 -17.07 -20.76 -22.45
CA LYS A 101 -17.25 -22.21 -22.28
C LYS A 101 -18.68 -22.65 -22.60
N SER A 102 -19.68 -21.87 -22.17
CA SER A 102 -21.08 -22.18 -22.46
C SER A 102 -21.41 -22.08 -23.96
N VAL A 103 -20.82 -21.10 -24.65
CA VAL A 103 -20.96 -20.94 -26.10
C VAL A 103 -20.31 -22.10 -26.84
N ASN A 104 -19.09 -22.49 -26.45
CA ASN A 104 -18.40 -23.62 -27.05
C ASN A 104 -19.16 -24.94 -26.90
N LEU A 105 -19.78 -25.19 -25.75
CA LEU A 105 -20.61 -26.38 -25.54
C LEU A 105 -21.80 -26.41 -26.51
N LYS A 106 -22.48 -25.28 -26.70
CA LYS A 106 -23.59 -25.18 -27.67
C LYS A 106 -23.11 -25.41 -29.11
N ALA A 107 -21.96 -24.86 -29.48
CA ALA A 107 -21.39 -25.06 -30.80
C ALA A 107 -21.04 -26.54 -31.05
N LEU A 108 -20.49 -27.24 -30.04
CA LEU A 108 -20.23 -28.68 -30.11
C LEU A 108 -21.53 -29.48 -30.32
N ASP A 109 -22.58 -29.19 -29.55
CA ASP A 109 -23.88 -29.84 -29.72
C ASP A 109 -24.48 -29.64 -31.13
N GLU A 110 -24.23 -28.47 -31.73
CA GLU A 110 -24.65 -28.18 -33.11
C GLU A 110 -23.84 -28.94 -34.14
N ILE A 111 -22.51 -29.06 -33.95
CA ILE A 111 -21.63 -29.87 -34.81
C ILE A 111 -22.09 -31.33 -34.80
N ASP A 112 -22.36 -31.91 -33.63
CA ASP A 112 -22.83 -33.30 -33.50
C ASP A 112 -24.15 -33.52 -34.28
N LYS A 113 -25.09 -32.57 -34.21
CA LYS A 113 -26.34 -32.63 -34.97
C LYS A 113 -26.11 -32.55 -36.47
N ILE A 114 -25.17 -31.71 -36.92
CA ILE A 114 -24.80 -31.61 -38.33
C ILE A 114 -24.19 -32.92 -38.81
N GLU A 115 -23.27 -33.50 -38.04
CA GLU A 115 -22.61 -34.76 -38.36
C GLU A 115 -23.63 -35.91 -38.49
N LEU A 116 -24.59 -36.00 -37.58
CA LEU A 116 -25.70 -36.97 -37.67
C LEU A 116 -26.51 -36.81 -38.96
N LYS A 117 -26.87 -35.58 -39.33
CA LYS A 117 -27.60 -35.30 -40.58
C LYS A 117 -26.77 -35.67 -41.82
N LEU A 118 -25.47 -35.37 -41.80
CA LEU A 118 -24.56 -35.63 -42.90
C LEU A 118 -24.39 -37.15 -43.10
N ASN A 119 -24.26 -37.90 -42.02
CA ASN A 119 -24.24 -39.37 -42.04
C ASN A 119 -25.55 -39.97 -42.57
N GLN A 120 -26.71 -39.40 -42.23
CA GLN A 120 -28.00 -39.82 -42.79
C GLN A 120 -28.09 -39.57 -44.31
N LEU A 121 -27.65 -38.39 -44.77
CA LEU A 121 -27.61 -38.05 -46.19
C LEU A 121 -26.70 -39.00 -46.96
N ILE A 122 -25.49 -39.28 -46.44
CA ILE A 122 -24.56 -40.25 -47.05
C ILE A 122 -25.22 -41.64 -47.17
N LYS A 123 -25.87 -42.12 -46.12
CA LYS A 123 -26.59 -43.42 -46.15
C LYS A 123 -27.70 -43.44 -47.20
N ASN A 124 -28.45 -42.35 -47.34
CA ASN A 124 -29.52 -42.26 -48.33
C ASN A 124 -28.98 -42.27 -49.76
N ILE A 125 -27.89 -41.55 -50.05
CA ILE A 125 -27.23 -41.53 -51.36
C ILE A 125 -26.67 -42.92 -51.72
N LEU A 126 -26.08 -43.62 -50.74
CA LEU A 126 -25.56 -44.97 -50.96
C LEU A 126 -26.70 -45.97 -51.27
N LYS A 127 -27.83 -45.87 -50.56
CA LYS A 127 -29.01 -46.71 -50.85
C LYS A 127 -29.57 -46.45 -52.25
N SER A 128 -29.76 -45.18 -52.63
CA SER A 128 -30.34 -44.84 -53.94
C SER A 128 -29.47 -45.30 -55.12
N LYS A 129 -28.14 -45.42 -54.94
CA LYS A 129 -27.23 -45.95 -55.97
C LYS A 129 -27.24 -47.48 -56.08
N ILE A 130 -27.66 -48.19 -55.04
CA ILE A 130 -27.77 -49.66 -55.05
C ILE A 130 -29.06 -50.08 -55.76
N ASP A 131 -30.13 -49.30 -55.64
CA ASP A 131 -31.43 -49.56 -56.29
C ASP A 131 -31.45 -49.25 -57.80
N GLU A 132 -30.38 -48.65 -58.35
CA GLU A 132 -30.21 -48.35 -59.79
C GLU A 132 -29.45 -49.44 -60.58
N TYR A 133 -29.02 -50.53 -59.92
CA TYR A 133 -28.38 -51.72 -60.53
C TYR A 133 -29.25 -52.96 -60.40
#